data_AF-A0A3D1AWA1-F1
#
_entry.id   AF-A0A3D1AWA1-F1
#
_cell.length_a   1.000
_cell.length_b   1.000
_cell.length_c   1.000
_cell.angle_alpha   90.00
_cell.angle_beta   90.00
_cell.angle_gamma   90.00
#
_symmetry.space_group_name_H-M   'P 1'
#
loop_
_entity.id
_entity.type
_entity.pdbx_description
1 polymer ?
#
loop_
_entity_poly.entity_id
_entity_poly.type
_entity_poly.pdbx_seq_one_letter_code
_entity_poly.pdbx_strand_id
1 'polypeptide(L)'
;MNPSHLVLFAMFPLCAFSQSARKLDQEKEIQRRIAELNDEITRENRTTSPAEKQFAIKASPELHEASEREVARRFSTMDYLTSQVHGQVDEYITAAVDPAHVDPKAVERGLQQIIGPMCDTPPSAFILDTPTGRSLIVVYALQKGVLMGPQGTSATVRAYNVRNGGMQLADATGTDMNGYGNVSVRQLPAPPSGGKWLLVWGQMTGANGPNIRMRAYAYDGAKFRTMWMPENSWGAFTIDVTEQGFTVDGLYYRESGERHDRYFVADDGLYRQAPICAEFTAPRPGGRGNPTAAFR
;
A
#
# COMPACT_ATOMS: atom_id res chain seq x y z
N MET A 1 -13.66 -28.04 69.44
CA MET A 1 -13.42 -28.70 68.15
C MET A 1 -14.50 -28.24 67.18
N ASN A 2 -14.14 -27.48 66.15
CA ASN A 2 -14.92 -27.34 64.92
C ASN A 2 -14.03 -26.68 63.85
N PRO A 3 -13.66 -27.39 62.77
CA PRO A 3 -13.02 -26.76 61.63
C PRO A 3 -14.11 -26.31 60.65
N SER A 4 -14.31 -25.00 60.53
CA SER A 4 -15.12 -24.41 59.47
C SER A 4 -14.34 -24.47 58.16
N HIS A 5 -14.67 -25.44 57.31
CA HIS A 5 -14.19 -25.52 55.93
C HIS A 5 -14.81 -24.39 55.11
N LEU A 6 -14.02 -23.35 54.83
CA LEU A 6 -14.36 -22.32 53.86
C LEU A 6 -14.14 -22.90 52.46
N VAL A 7 -15.21 -23.38 51.83
CA VAL A 7 -15.18 -23.81 50.42
C VAL A 7 -15.23 -22.56 49.55
N LEU A 8 -14.06 -22.10 49.10
CA LEU A 8 -13.94 -21.06 48.09
C LEU A 8 -14.29 -21.68 46.73
N PHE A 9 -15.57 -21.62 46.34
CA PHE A 9 -15.97 -21.93 44.96
C PHE A 9 -15.36 -20.87 44.03
N ALA A 10 -14.27 -21.23 43.36
CA ALA A 10 -13.76 -20.49 42.22
C ALA A 10 -14.83 -20.57 41.11
N MET A 11 -15.66 -19.53 40.99
CA MET A 11 -16.46 -19.30 39.79
C MET A 11 -15.48 -19.02 38.64
N PHE A 12 -15.12 -20.08 37.92
CA PHE A 12 -14.38 -19.95 36.66
C PHE A 12 -15.24 -19.21 35.62
N PRO A 13 -14.64 -18.33 34.81
CA PRO A 13 -15.38 -17.38 33.96
C PRO A 13 -15.91 -18.08 32.71
N LEU A 14 -17.16 -18.56 32.76
CA LEU A 14 -17.89 -19.04 31.57
C LEU A 14 -18.07 -17.95 30.50
N CYS A 15 -17.90 -16.67 30.83
CA CYS A 15 -18.05 -15.56 29.88
C CYS A 15 -16.91 -15.46 28.84
N ALA A 16 -15.68 -15.86 29.16
CA ALA A 16 -14.54 -15.70 28.25
C ALA A 16 -14.62 -16.62 27.03
N PHE A 17 -15.11 -17.85 27.20
CA PHE A 17 -15.26 -18.82 26.12
C PHE A 17 -16.29 -18.39 25.07
N SER A 18 -17.39 -17.73 25.49
CA SER A 18 -18.45 -17.28 24.58
C SER A 18 -17.98 -16.19 23.61
N GLN A 19 -17.12 -15.27 24.05
CA GLN A 19 -16.60 -14.20 23.20
C GLN A 19 -15.63 -14.72 22.14
N SER A 20 -14.77 -15.68 22.49
CA SER A 20 -13.81 -16.27 21.55
C SER A 20 -14.51 -17.04 20.42
N ALA A 21 -15.58 -17.78 20.73
CA ALA A 21 -16.34 -18.52 19.71
C ALA A 21 -17.02 -17.57 18.71
N ARG A 22 -17.66 -16.49 19.20
CA ARG A 22 -18.31 -15.49 18.34
C ARG A 22 -17.32 -14.80 17.39
N LYS A 23 -16.12 -14.47 17.87
CA LYS A 23 -15.07 -13.87 17.03
C LYS A 23 -14.67 -14.79 15.89
N LEU A 24 -14.46 -16.08 16.19
CA LEU A 24 -14.09 -17.08 15.18
C LEU A 24 -15.20 -17.28 14.14
N ASP A 25 -16.47 -17.32 14.56
CA ASP A 25 -17.60 -17.46 13.64
C ASP A 25 -17.74 -16.23 12.73
N GLN A 26 -17.53 -15.02 13.28
CA GLN A 26 -17.54 -13.78 12.50
C GLN A 26 -16.39 -13.72 11.49
N GLU A 27 -15.18 -14.12 11.88
CA GLU A 27 -14.02 -14.18 10.98
C GLU A 27 -14.27 -15.13 9.80
N LYS A 28 -14.84 -16.30 10.06
CA LYS A 28 -15.21 -17.27 9.00
C LYS A 28 -16.27 -16.71 8.06
N GLU A 29 -17.27 -16.01 8.59
CA GLU A 29 -18.32 -15.38 7.78
C GLU A 29 -17.75 -14.29 6.88
N ILE A 30 -16.84 -13.45 7.39
CA ILE A 30 -16.14 -12.43 6.58
C ILE A 30 -15.29 -13.09 5.50
N GLN A 31 -14.54 -14.15 5.85
CA GLN A 31 -13.74 -14.90 4.89
C GLN A 31 -14.62 -15.50 3.78
N ARG A 32 -15.78 -16.06 4.12
CA ARG A 32 -16.76 -16.59 3.15
C ARG A 32 -17.24 -15.49 2.20
N ARG A 33 -17.61 -14.31 2.73
CA ARG A 33 -18.09 -13.18 1.92
C ARG A 33 -17.02 -12.64 0.97
N ILE A 34 -15.77 -12.52 1.44
CA ILE A 34 -14.66 -12.10 0.56
C ILE A 34 -14.43 -13.13 -0.55
N ALA A 35 -14.50 -14.42 -0.24
CA ALA A 35 -14.39 -15.48 -1.25
C ALA A 35 -15.52 -15.40 -2.30
N GLU A 36 -16.77 -15.14 -1.88
CA GLU A 36 -17.91 -14.94 -2.79
C GLU A 36 -17.73 -13.72 -3.70
N LEU A 37 -17.27 -12.59 -3.14
CA LEU A 37 -16.95 -11.40 -3.91
C LEU A 37 -15.81 -11.63 -4.92
N ASN A 38 -14.80 -12.42 -4.53
CA ASN A 38 -13.72 -12.82 -5.44
C ASN A 38 -14.22 -13.68 -6.61
N ASP A 39 -15.14 -14.61 -6.33
CA ASP A 39 -15.77 -15.43 -7.37
C ASP A 39 -16.61 -14.58 -8.33
N GLU A 40 -17.32 -13.56 -7.83
CA GLU A 40 -18.04 -12.60 -8.65
C GLU A 40 -17.11 -11.75 -9.53
N ILE A 41 -16.02 -11.24 -8.95
CA ILE A 41 -14.95 -10.53 -9.67
C ILE A 41 -14.38 -11.41 -10.79
N THR A 42 -14.10 -12.68 -10.49
CA THR A 42 -13.56 -13.62 -11.47
C THR A 42 -14.56 -13.92 -12.58
N ARG A 43 -15.86 -14.02 -12.25
CA ARG A 43 -16.94 -14.24 -13.21
C ARG A 43 -17.09 -13.06 -14.16
N GLU A 44 -17.15 -11.84 -13.62
CA GLU A 44 -17.29 -10.61 -14.40
C GLU A 44 -16.11 -10.42 -15.38
N ASN A 45 -14.91 -10.82 -14.96
CA ASN A 45 -13.71 -10.83 -15.80
C ASN A 45 -13.75 -11.81 -16.98
N ARG A 46 -14.44 -12.95 -16.83
CA ARG A 46 -14.55 -13.97 -17.89
C ARG A 46 -15.62 -13.63 -18.93
N THR A 47 -16.58 -12.77 -18.59
CA THR A 47 -17.67 -12.38 -19.47
C THR A 47 -17.24 -11.26 -20.42
N THR A 48 -16.58 -11.62 -21.53
CA THR A 48 -16.42 -10.71 -22.67
C THR A 48 -17.74 -10.59 -23.43
N SER A 49 -18.22 -9.38 -23.63
CA SER A 49 -19.48 -9.11 -24.32
C SER A 49 -19.37 -9.45 -25.82
N PRO A 50 -20.49 -9.78 -26.50
CA PRO A 50 -20.49 -9.95 -27.94
C PRO A 50 -19.95 -8.73 -28.69
N ALA A 51 -20.23 -7.51 -28.21
CA ALA A 51 -19.75 -6.28 -28.82
C ALA A 51 -18.22 -6.16 -28.76
N GLU A 52 -17.60 -6.48 -27.63
CA GLU A 52 -16.13 -6.50 -27.50
C GLU A 52 -15.49 -7.56 -28.41
N LYS A 53 -16.08 -8.76 -28.48
CA LYS A 53 -15.61 -9.82 -29.39
C LYS A 53 -15.75 -9.41 -30.85
N GLN A 54 -16.84 -8.75 -31.21
CA GLN A 54 -17.10 -8.31 -32.58
C GLN A 54 -16.23 -7.12 -32.98
N PHE A 55 -15.99 -6.16 -32.08
CA PHE A 55 -15.09 -5.04 -32.34
C PHE A 55 -13.66 -5.52 -32.65
N ALA A 56 -13.19 -6.56 -31.96
CA ALA A 56 -11.89 -7.17 -32.24
C ALA A 56 -11.78 -7.78 -33.65
N ILE A 57 -12.91 -8.09 -34.30
CA ILE A 57 -12.98 -8.69 -35.64
C ILE A 57 -13.31 -7.64 -36.71
N LYS A 58 -14.16 -6.66 -36.38
CA LYS A 58 -14.66 -5.63 -37.30
C LYS A 58 -14.79 -4.29 -36.58
N ALA A 59 -14.02 -3.31 -37.03
CA ALA A 59 -14.12 -1.94 -36.54
C ALA A 59 -15.27 -1.20 -37.26
N SER A 60 -16.42 -1.04 -36.61
CA SER A 60 -17.43 -0.03 -36.97
C SER A 60 -17.62 0.96 -35.81
N PRO A 61 -18.05 2.21 -36.07
CA PRO A 61 -18.31 3.18 -35.02
C PRO A 61 -19.34 2.70 -33.97
N GLU A 62 -20.39 2.02 -34.40
CA GLU A 62 -21.45 1.51 -33.52
C GLU A 62 -20.93 0.38 -32.62
N LEU A 63 -20.11 -0.52 -33.18
CA LEU A 63 -19.46 -1.58 -32.41
C LEU A 63 -18.43 -1.02 -31.43
N HIS A 64 -17.73 0.05 -31.80
CA HIS A 64 -16.80 0.75 -30.94
C HIS A 64 -17.53 1.34 -29.72
N GLU A 65 -18.58 2.13 -29.94
CA GLU A 65 -19.36 2.76 -28.88
C GLU A 65 -20.03 1.71 -27.96
N ALA A 66 -20.57 0.63 -28.54
CA ALA A 66 -21.13 -0.48 -27.77
C ALA A 66 -20.06 -1.19 -26.93
N SER A 67 -18.87 -1.41 -27.48
CA SER A 67 -17.73 -1.99 -26.75
C SER A 67 -17.28 -1.08 -25.61
N GLU A 68 -17.17 0.23 -25.84
CA GLU A 68 -16.78 1.21 -24.81
C GLU A 68 -17.78 1.24 -23.65
N ARG A 69 -19.09 1.22 -23.94
CA ARG A 69 -20.13 1.14 -22.91
C ARG A 69 -20.01 -0.12 -22.06
N GLU A 70 -19.78 -1.28 -22.67
CA GLU A 70 -19.63 -2.53 -21.92
C GLU A 70 -18.35 -2.56 -21.08
N VAL A 71 -17.24 -2.02 -21.60
CA VAL A 71 -15.99 -1.86 -20.84
C VAL A 71 -16.21 -0.94 -19.64
N ALA A 72 -16.86 0.21 -19.84
CA ALA A 72 -17.17 1.15 -18.76
C ALA A 72 -18.09 0.53 -17.69
N ARG A 73 -19.12 -0.21 -18.11
CA ARG A 73 -20.00 -0.96 -17.20
C ARG A 73 -19.21 -1.96 -16.37
N ARG A 74 -18.35 -2.76 -17.02
CA ARG A 74 -17.51 -3.76 -16.34
C ARG A 74 -16.61 -3.08 -15.30
N PHE A 75 -15.95 -1.99 -15.65
CA PHE A 75 -15.09 -1.26 -14.69
C PHE A 75 -15.88 -0.74 -13.49
N SER A 76 -17.07 -0.17 -13.71
CA SER A 76 -17.92 0.26 -12.61
C SER A 76 -18.36 -0.90 -11.70
N THR A 77 -18.70 -2.06 -12.27
CA THR A 77 -19.06 -3.25 -11.48
C THR A 77 -17.86 -3.74 -10.68
N MET A 78 -16.67 -3.78 -11.29
CA MET A 78 -15.43 -4.18 -10.63
C MET A 78 -15.05 -3.26 -9.48
N ASP A 79 -15.19 -1.94 -9.66
CA ASP A 79 -14.99 -0.95 -8.59
C ASP A 79 -15.96 -1.16 -7.44
N TYR A 80 -17.23 -1.42 -7.74
CA TYR A 80 -18.24 -1.73 -6.73
C TYR A 80 -17.87 -2.98 -5.93
N LEU A 81 -17.60 -4.11 -6.60
CA LEU A 81 -17.25 -5.37 -5.91
C LEU A 81 -15.98 -5.21 -5.07
N THR A 82 -14.97 -4.51 -5.60
CA THR A 82 -13.72 -4.24 -4.88
C THR A 82 -13.97 -3.36 -3.64
N SER A 83 -14.88 -2.38 -3.72
CA SER A 83 -15.30 -1.58 -2.57
C SER A 83 -15.99 -2.41 -1.48
N GLN A 84 -16.74 -3.45 -1.86
CA GLN A 84 -17.35 -4.38 -0.90
C GLN A 84 -16.28 -5.19 -0.17
N VAL A 85 -15.24 -5.67 -0.88
CA VAL A 85 -14.10 -6.36 -0.25
C VAL A 85 -13.40 -5.43 0.74
N HIS A 86 -13.17 -4.17 0.37
CA HIS A 86 -12.65 -3.17 1.29
C HIS A 86 -13.55 -3.02 2.53
N GLY A 87 -14.87 -2.96 2.38
CA GLY A 87 -15.79 -2.92 3.53
C GLY A 87 -15.70 -4.16 4.43
N GLN A 88 -15.53 -5.36 3.85
CA GLN A 88 -15.33 -6.60 4.62
C GLN A 88 -14.00 -6.63 5.37
N VAL A 89 -12.94 -6.05 4.81
CA VAL A 89 -11.67 -5.84 5.53
C VAL A 89 -11.86 -4.90 6.73
N ASP A 90 -12.64 -3.83 6.59
CA ASP A 90 -12.93 -2.91 7.71
C ASP A 90 -13.70 -3.62 8.84
N GLU A 91 -14.66 -4.46 8.46
CA GLU A 91 -15.43 -5.28 9.40
C GLU A 91 -14.51 -6.25 10.15
N TYR A 92 -13.58 -6.90 9.44
CA TYR A 92 -12.59 -7.79 10.05
C TYR A 92 -11.72 -7.07 11.08
N ILE A 93 -11.13 -5.92 10.71
CA ILE A 93 -10.26 -5.16 11.62
C ILE A 93 -11.04 -4.72 12.87
N THR A 94 -12.29 -4.29 12.70
CA THR A 94 -13.15 -3.86 13.81
C THR A 94 -13.50 -5.01 14.76
N ALA A 95 -13.71 -6.22 14.24
CA ALA A 95 -14.16 -7.37 15.03
C ALA A 95 -13.02 -8.20 15.64
N ALA A 96 -11.96 -8.43 14.87
CA ALA A 96 -10.92 -9.41 15.20
C ALA A 96 -9.75 -8.80 15.96
N VAL A 97 -9.38 -7.55 15.69
CA VAL A 97 -8.19 -6.93 16.27
C VAL A 97 -8.48 -6.42 17.68
N ASP A 98 -7.69 -6.88 18.66
CA ASP A 98 -7.74 -6.35 20.03
C ASP A 98 -7.08 -4.96 20.08
N PRO A 99 -7.83 -3.88 20.37
CA PRO A 99 -7.26 -2.53 20.46
C PRO A 99 -6.23 -2.36 21.58
N ALA A 100 -6.28 -3.18 22.64
CA ALA A 100 -5.31 -3.11 23.72
C ALA A 100 -3.96 -3.74 23.34
N HIS A 101 -3.97 -4.76 22.48
CA HIS A 101 -2.80 -5.57 22.13
C HIS A 101 -2.72 -5.82 20.62
N VAL A 102 -2.44 -4.76 19.86
CA VAL A 102 -2.29 -4.88 18.41
C VAL A 102 -0.91 -5.45 18.06
N ASP A 103 -0.87 -6.65 17.51
CA ASP A 103 0.32 -7.22 16.86
C ASP A 103 0.22 -7.02 15.34
N PRO A 104 1.05 -6.13 14.75
CA PRO A 104 1.07 -5.92 13.30
C PRO A 104 1.25 -7.19 12.50
N LYS A 105 2.07 -8.15 12.95
CA LYS A 105 2.32 -9.40 12.21
C LYS A 105 1.14 -10.35 12.27
N ALA A 106 0.39 -10.35 13.37
CA ALA A 106 -0.89 -11.07 13.42
C ALA A 106 -1.91 -10.45 12.45
N VAL A 107 -1.99 -9.12 12.40
CA VAL A 107 -2.88 -8.41 11.46
C VAL A 107 -2.51 -8.70 10.00
N GLU A 108 -1.22 -8.63 9.63
CA GLU A 108 -0.74 -8.95 8.27
C GLU A 108 -1.15 -10.38 7.85
N ARG A 109 -0.92 -11.38 8.72
CA ARG A 109 -1.30 -12.77 8.46
C ARG A 109 -2.81 -12.95 8.34
N GLY A 110 -3.57 -12.32 9.24
CA GLY A 110 -5.03 -12.37 9.22
C GLY A 110 -5.61 -11.78 7.95
N LEU A 111 -5.13 -10.60 7.54
CA LEU A 111 -5.50 -9.97 6.27
C LEU A 111 -5.13 -10.84 5.07
N GLN A 112 -3.92 -11.41 5.05
CA GLN A 112 -3.50 -12.32 3.99
C GLN A 112 -4.43 -13.54 3.88
N GLN A 113 -4.90 -14.07 5.01
CA GLN A 113 -5.80 -15.22 5.06
C GLN A 113 -7.21 -14.88 4.56
N ILE A 114 -7.80 -13.76 4.99
CA ILE A 114 -9.18 -13.40 4.61
C ILE A 114 -9.27 -12.86 3.18
N ILE A 115 -8.26 -12.09 2.73
CA ILE A 115 -8.21 -11.54 1.37
C ILE A 115 -7.81 -12.66 0.38
N GLY A 116 -6.94 -13.56 0.82
CA GLY A 116 -6.54 -14.73 0.05
C GLY A 116 -5.94 -14.38 -1.31
N PRO A 117 -6.38 -15.01 -2.41
CA PRO A 117 -5.76 -14.89 -3.73
C PRO A 117 -5.99 -13.52 -4.40
N MET A 118 -6.92 -12.70 -3.89
CA MET A 118 -7.09 -11.34 -4.38
C MET A 118 -5.93 -10.42 -4.00
N CYS A 119 -5.16 -10.79 -2.96
CA CYS A 119 -4.08 -9.96 -2.46
C CYS A 119 -2.91 -10.04 -3.44
N ASP A 120 -2.62 -8.91 -4.07
CA ASP A 120 -1.55 -8.81 -5.07
C ASP A 120 -0.17 -8.98 -4.42
N THR A 121 0.02 -8.40 -3.24
CA THR A 121 1.19 -8.56 -2.37
C THR A 121 0.76 -8.73 -0.93
N PRO A 122 1.60 -9.33 -0.07
CA PRO A 122 1.30 -9.43 1.35
C PRO A 122 0.94 -8.07 1.96
N PRO A 123 -0.19 -7.98 2.71
CA PRO A 123 -0.55 -6.77 3.43
C PRO A 123 0.56 -6.36 4.40
N SER A 124 0.66 -5.06 4.66
CA SER A 124 1.57 -4.51 5.67
C SER A 124 0.78 -3.78 6.75
N ALA A 125 1.21 -3.90 8.00
CA ALA A 125 0.57 -3.22 9.13
C ALA A 125 1.58 -2.42 9.96
N PHE A 126 1.14 -1.28 10.48
CA PHE A 126 1.96 -0.36 11.26
C PHE A 126 1.17 0.22 12.43
N ILE A 127 1.84 0.48 13.56
CA ILE A 127 1.23 1.14 14.72
C ILE A 127 1.76 2.55 14.88
N LEU A 128 0.86 3.51 15.05
CA LEU A 128 1.18 4.85 15.51
C LEU A 128 0.67 5.00 16.95
N ASP A 129 1.58 5.15 17.90
CA ASP A 129 1.26 5.54 19.27
C ASP A 129 1.48 7.05 19.40
N THR A 130 0.43 7.78 19.82
CA THR A 130 0.47 9.21 20.10
C THR A 130 0.01 9.46 21.55
N PRO A 131 0.31 10.63 22.14
CA PRO A 131 -0.27 11.00 23.43
C PRO A 131 -1.80 10.98 23.45
N THR A 132 -2.43 11.18 22.29
CA THR A 132 -3.89 11.22 22.13
C THR A 132 -4.52 9.85 21.86
N GLY A 133 -3.72 8.80 21.64
CA GLY A 133 -4.22 7.45 21.40
C GLY A 133 -3.37 6.63 20.43
N ARG A 134 -3.84 5.41 20.18
CA ARG A 134 -3.21 4.44 19.29
C ARG A 134 -3.98 4.31 17.99
N SER A 135 -3.24 4.18 16.89
CA SER A 135 -3.77 3.89 15.56
C SER A 135 -3.09 2.69 14.93
N LEU A 136 -3.86 1.89 14.20
CA LEU A 136 -3.39 0.83 13.30
C LEU A 136 -3.51 1.34 11.86
N ILE A 137 -2.43 1.25 11.09
CA ILE A 137 -2.43 1.56 9.65
C ILE A 137 -2.17 0.27 8.89
N VAL A 138 -3.01 -0.03 7.90
CA VAL A 138 -2.84 -1.19 7.01
C VAL A 138 -2.70 -0.73 5.57
N VAL A 139 -1.87 -1.44 4.81
CA VAL A 139 -1.63 -1.19 3.38
C VAL A 139 -1.76 -2.51 2.65
N TYR A 140 -2.57 -2.53 1.59
CA TYR A 140 -2.73 -3.71 0.74
C TYR A 140 -3.21 -3.29 -0.66
N ALA A 141 -3.02 -4.19 -1.62
CA ALA A 141 -3.53 -4.05 -2.98
C ALA A 141 -4.35 -5.28 -3.38
N LEU A 142 -5.51 -5.03 -3.98
CA LEU A 142 -6.42 -6.06 -4.48
C LEU A 142 -6.32 -6.14 -6.00
N GLN A 143 -6.18 -7.35 -6.54
CA GLN A 143 -6.32 -7.58 -7.98
C GLN A 143 -7.80 -7.54 -8.38
N LYS A 144 -8.10 -6.80 -9.46
CA LYS A 144 -9.43 -6.76 -10.08
C LYS A 144 -9.54 -7.85 -11.17
N GLY A 145 -9.12 -9.07 -10.83
CA GLY A 145 -9.03 -10.23 -11.72
C GLY A 145 -7.94 -10.12 -12.79
N VAL A 146 -8.29 -10.28 -14.07
CA VAL A 146 -7.31 -10.29 -15.19
C VAL A 146 -7.13 -8.93 -15.86
N LEU A 147 -7.78 -7.89 -15.34
CA LEU A 147 -7.64 -6.54 -15.85
C LEU A 147 -6.20 -6.06 -15.68
N MET A 148 -5.75 -5.31 -16.68
CA MET A 148 -4.42 -4.72 -16.75
C MET A 148 -4.54 -3.20 -16.85
N GLY A 149 -3.46 -2.50 -16.52
CA GLY A 149 -3.37 -1.04 -16.63
C GLY A 149 -3.97 -0.30 -15.42
N PRO A 150 -4.43 0.95 -15.60
CA PRO A 150 -4.90 1.81 -14.53
C PRO A 150 -6.04 1.25 -13.67
N GLN A 151 -6.73 0.20 -14.14
CA GLN A 151 -7.85 -0.44 -13.46
C GLN A 151 -7.57 -1.90 -13.07
N GLY A 152 -6.33 -2.39 -13.20
CA GLY A 152 -5.98 -3.78 -12.87
C GLY A 152 -5.97 -4.09 -11.37
N THR A 153 -5.71 -3.08 -10.54
CA THR A 153 -5.62 -3.23 -9.07
C THR A 153 -6.30 -2.08 -8.34
N SER A 154 -6.72 -2.34 -7.08
CA SER A 154 -7.12 -1.33 -6.11
C SER A 154 -6.13 -1.32 -4.94
N ALA A 155 -5.37 -0.25 -4.80
CA ALA A 155 -4.42 -0.09 -3.70
C ALA A 155 -5.01 0.84 -2.64
N THR A 156 -4.80 0.54 -1.36
CA THR A 156 -5.31 1.37 -0.28
C THR A 156 -4.36 1.42 0.91
N VAL A 157 -4.37 2.57 1.58
CA VAL A 157 -3.75 2.82 2.89
C VAL A 157 -4.87 3.25 3.82
N ARG A 158 -5.10 2.51 4.91
CA ARG A 158 -6.25 2.71 5.79
C ARG A 158 -5.80 2.80 7.23
N ALA A 159 -6.30 3.80 7.95
CA ALA A 159 -5.99 4.01 9.36
C ALA A 159 -7.22 3.76 10.23
N TYR A 160 -7.03 3.03 11.32
CA TYR A 160 -8.02 2.74 12.32
C TYR A 160 -7.56 3.31 13.65
N ASN A 161 -8.44 4.01 14.35
CA ASN A 161 -8.17 4.55 15.68
C ASN A 161 -8.86 3.70 16.73
N VAL A 162 -8.21 3.56 17.89
CA VAL A 162 -8.85 2.98 19.07
C VAL A 162 -9.84 4.00 19.64
N ARG A 163 -11.13 3.69 19.60
CA ARG A 163 -12.22 4.52 20.15
C ARG A 163 -13.25 3.65 20.84
N ASN A 164 -13.70 4.06 22.02
CA ASN A 164 -14.71 3.33 22.82
C ASN A 164 -14.38 1.84 23.02
N GLY A 165 -13.09 1.50 23.16
CA GLY A 165 -12.64 0.12 23.33
C GLY A 165 -12.71 -0.76 22.07
N GLY A 166 -12.84 -0.17 20.88
CA GLY A 166 -12.80 -0.88 19.59
C GLY A 166 -11.96 -0.15 18.53
N MET A 167 -11.66 -0.83 17.43
CA MET A 167 -11.06 -0.21 16.25
C MET A 167 -12.15 0.47 15.41
N GLN A 168 -11.88 1.68 14.91
CA GLN A 168 -12.79 2.39 14.00
C GLN A 168 -11.98 2.99 12.86
N LEU A 169 -12.44 2.82 11.62
CA LEU A 169 -11.82 3.47 10.46
C LEU A 169 -11.84 5.00 10.66
N ALA A 170 -10.65 5.59 10.66
CA ALA A 170 -10.44 7.02 10.86
C ALA A 170 -10.27 7.75 9.54
N ASP A 171 -9.46 7.19 8.63
CA ASP A 171 -9.24 7.74 7.31
C ASP A 171 -8.69 6.69 6.32
N ALA A 172 -8.77 6.97 5.02
CA ALA A 172 -8.24 6.12 3.97
C ALA A 172 -7.71 6.94 2.78
N THR A 173 -6.62 6.47 2.17
CA THR A 173 -6.01 7.04 0.97
C THR A 173 -5.44 5.94 0.07
N GLY A 174 -4.66 6.30 -0.95
CA GLY A 174 -3.95 5.38 -1.83
C GLY A 174 -4.65 5.06 -3.14
N THR A 175 -5.81 5.64 -3.42
CA THR A 175 -6.51 5.45 -4.72
C THR A 175 -5.69 5.98 -5.90
N ASP A 176 -4.78 6.91 -5.66
CA ASP A 176 -3.80 7.36 -6.64
C ASP A 176 -2.71 6.31 -6.93
N MET A 177 -2.69 5.16 -6.24
CA MET A 177 -1.93 3.96 -6.57
C MET A 177 -2.74 2.90 -7.34
N ASN A 178 -4.02 3.15 -7.67
CA ASN A 178 -4.81 2.21 -8.45
C ASN A 178 -4.18 1.93 -9.83
N GLY A 179 -4.25 0.66 -10.24
CA GLY A 179 -3.60 0.13 -11.44
C GLY A 179 -2.13 -0.24 -11.28
N TYR A 180 -1.55 0.00 -10.10
CA TYR A 180 -0.21 -0.43 -9.74
C TYR A 180 -0.30 -1.64 -8.82
N GLY A 181 0.35 -2.73 -9.22
CA GLY A 181 0.55 -3.93 -8.42
C GLY A 181 1.97 -3.98 -7.85
N ASN A 182 2.36 -5.14 -7.33
CA ASN A 182 3.58 -5.38 -6.59
C ASN A 182 3.80 -4.30 -5.51
N VAL A 183 2.72 -3.89 -4.84
CA VAL A 183 2.76 -2.75 -3.93
C VAL A 183 3.64 -3.09 -2.73
N SER A 184 4.66 -2.26 -2.55
CA SER A 184 5.61 -2.30 -1.46
C SER A 184 5.44 -1.05 -0.61
N VAL A 185 5.64 -1.19 0.70
CA VAL A 185 5.58 -0.08 1.64
C VAL A 185 6.70 -0.17 2.67
N ARG A 186 7.26 0.99 3.01
CA ARG A 186 8.20 1.16 4.11
C ARG A 186 7.81 2.36 4.95
N GLN A 187 7.99 2.25 6.26
CA GLN A 187 7.91 3.40 7.14
C GLN A 187 9.14 4.29 6.92
N LEU A 188 8.91 5.58 6.67
CA LEU A 188 9.96 6.59 6.65
C LEU A 188 10.26 7.07 8.09
N PRO A 189 11.45 7.64 8.34
CA PRO A 189 11.70 8.41 9.55
C PRO A 189 10.58 9.44 9.76
N ALA A 190 9.97 9.45 10.94
CA ALA A 190 8.88 10.38 11.22
C ALA A 190 9.45 11.78 11.54
N PRO A 191 8.82 12.86 11.07
CA PRO A 191 9.23 14.21 11.47
C PRO A 191 8.97 14.47 12.97
N PRO A 192 9.70 15.41 13.57
CA PRO A 192 9.47 15.89 14.94
C PRO A 192 8.02 16.21 15.31
N SER A 193 7.21 16.67 14.35
CA SER A 193 5.80 17.02 14.56
C SER A 193 4.90 15.86 15.02
N GLY A 194 5.42 14.62 15.03
CA GLY A 194 4.65 13.42 15.35
C GLY A 194 3.85 12.92 14.15
N GLY A 195 3.51 11.62 14.18
CA GLY A 195 2.79 10.93 13.11
C GLY A 195 3.57 9.76 12.52
N LYS A 196 3.02 9.16 11.46
CA LYS A 196 3.68 8.07 10.72
C LYS A 196 3.73 8.40 9.25
N TRP A 197 4.93 8.34 8.67
CA TRP A 197 5.16 8.53 7.24
C TRP A 197 5.41 7.19 6.57
N LEU A 198 4.74 6.96 5.45
CA LEU A 198 4.81 5.72 4.67
C LEU A 198 5.23 6.07 3.25
N LEU A 199 6.32 5.46 2.79
CA LEU A 199 6.69 5.42 1.37
C LEU A 199 6.05 4.19 0.75
N VAL A 200 5.20 4.40 -0.24
CA VAL A 200 4.48 3.35 -0.98
C VAL A 200 4.90 3.41 -2.44
N TRP A 201 5.20 2.26 -3.02
CA TRP A 201 5.50 2.18 -4.44
C TRP A 201 5.00 0.89 -5.06
N GLY A 202 4.82 0.88 -6.38
CA GLY A 202 4.34 -0.27 -7.12
C GLY A 202 4.63 -0.14 -8.61
N GLN A 203 4.30 -1.20 -9.35
CA GLN A 203 4.53 -1.32 -10.79
C GLN A 203 3.19 -1.31 -11.53
N MET A 204 3.07 -0.53 -12.60
CA MET A 204 1.85 -0.51 -13.42
C MET A 204 1.55 -1.92 -13.93
N THR A 205 0.35 -2.43 -13.66
CA THR A 205 -0.08 -3.73 -14.18
C THR A 205 -0.19 -3.70 -15.71
N GLY A 206 0.30 -4.75 -16.38
CA GLY A 206 0.25 -4.89 -17.85
C GLY A 206 1.00 -3.84 -18.67
N ALA A 207 1.91 -3.07 -18.06
CA ALA A 207 2.81 -2.20 -18.82
C ALA A 207 3.90 -3.03 -19.53
N ASN A 208 4.26 -2.63 -20.75
CA ASN A 208 5.40 -3.18 -21.49
C ASN A 208 6.73 -2.56 -20.98
N GLY A 209 7.06 -2.81 -19.72
CA GLY A 209 8.25 -2.30 -19.04
C GLY A 209 7.96 -1.82 -17.60
N PRO A 210 9.00 -1.59 -16.79
CA PRO A 210 8.85 -1.21 -15.39
C PRO A 210 8.43 0.25 -15.27
N ASN A 211 7.12 0.50 -15.23
CA ASN A 211 6.53 1.80 -14.94
C ASN A 211 6.22 1.87 -13.44
N ILE A 212 7.04 2.61 -12.69
CA ILE A 212 7.00 2.69 -11.24
C ILE A 212 6.24 3.95 -10.81
N ARG A 213 5.30 3.78 -9.88
CA ARG A 213 4.66 4.88 -9.16
C ARG A 213 5.11 4.84 -7.71
N MET A 214 5.46 6.00 -7.17
CA MET A 214 5.89 6.19 -5.79
C MET A 214 5.08 7.29 -5.13
N ARG A 215 4.73 7.13 -3.86
CA ARG A 215 3.93 8.07 -3.06
C ARG A 215 4.44 8.07 -1.64
N ALA A 216 4.46 9.24 -1.00
CA ALA A 216 4.63 9.31 0.44
C ALA A 216 3.36 9.88 1.09
N TYR A 217 2.86 9.17 2.08
CA TYR A 217 1.72 9.59 2.88
C TYR A 217 2.16 9.81 4.33
N ALA A 218 1.67 10.87 4.95
CA ALA A 218 1.78 11.12 6.38
C ALA A 218 0.42 10.94 7.04
N TYR A 219 0.38 10.21 8.15
CA TYR A 219 -0.79 10.11 9.02
C TYR A 219 -0.51 10.78 10.35
N ASP A 220 -1.35 11.73 10.74
CA ASP A 220 -1.19 12.53 11.97
C ASP A 220 -1.96 11.98 13.19
N GLY A 221 -2.60 10.82 13.05
CA GLY A 221 -3.49 10.27 14.07
C GLY A 221 -4.98 10.51 13.77
N ALA A 222 -5.30 11.35 12.79
CA ALA A 222 -6.67 11.61 12.36
C ALA A 222 -6.88 11.53 10.84
N LYS A 223 -5.94 12.07 10.04
CA LYS A 223 -6.05 12.11 8.59
C LYS A 223 -4.73 11.82 7.88
N PHE A 224 -4.84 11.29 6.67
CA PHE A 224 -3.74 11.19 5.73
C PHE A 224 -3.51 12.51 4.99
N ARG A 225 -2.24 12.81 4.75
CA ARG A 225 -1.78 13.85 3.83
C ARG A 225 -0.80 13.25 2.85
N THR A 226 -0.93 13.60 1.58
CA THR A 226 0.06 13.25 0.56
C THR A 226 1.23 14.23 0.68
N MET A 227 2.41 13.73 1.08
CA MET A 227 3.62 14.54 1.27
C MET A 227 4.47 14.61 0.02
N TRP A 228 4.39 13.59 -0.84
CA TRP A 228 5.18 13.50 -2.06
C TRP A 228 4.47 12.62 -3.09
N MET A 229 4.30 13.16 -4.29
CA MET A 229 3.58 12.53 -5.39
C MET A 229 4.29 12.88 -6.71
N PRO A 230 5.47 12.31 -6.98
CA PRO A 230 6.16 12.53 -8.24
C PRO A 230 5.37 11.92 -9.40
N GLU A 231 5.72 12.33 -10.60
CA GLU A 231 5.29 11.65 -11.82
C GLU A 231 5.79 10.19 -11.84
N ASN A 232 5.07 9.33 -12.57
CA ASN A 232 5.47 7.94 -12.72
C ASN A 232 6.77 7.87 -13.54
N SER A 233 7.65 6.94 -13.20
CA SER A 233 8.97 6.83 -13.83
C SER A 233 9.13 5.46 -14.50
N TRP A 234 9.66 5.43 -15.73
CA TRP A 234 9.95 4.19 -16.45
C TRP A 234 11.40 3.77 -16.20
N GLY A 235 11.60 2.72 -15.42
CA GLY A 235 12.92 2.21 -15.05
C GLY A 235 12.86 1.11 -14.00
N ALA A 236 13.94 0.34 -13.91
CA ALA A 236 14.10 -0.67 -12.86
C ALA A 236 14.80 0.01 -11.67
N PHE A 237 14.02 0.48 -10.71
CA PHE A 237 14.52 1.19 -9.54
C PHE A 237 14.55 0.32 -8.29
N THR A 238 15.63 0.43 -7.54
CA THR A 238 15.75 0.00 -6.15
C THR A 238 15.42 1.19 -5.25
N ILE A 239 14.65 0.95 -4.21
CA ILE A 239 14.21 1.97 -3.26
C ILE A 239 14.62 1.52 -1.86
N ASP A 240 15.54 2.27 -1.24
CA ASP A 240 16.09 1.95 0.08
C ASP A 240 15.77 3.07 1.07
N VAL A 241 15.13 2.71 2.18
CA VAL A 241 14.88 3.65 3.28
C VAL A 241 16.14 3.81 4.13
N THR A 242 16.47 5.05 4.44
CA THR A 242 17.62 5.44 5.26
C THR A 242 17.15 6.10 6.55
N GLU A 243 18.08 6.39 7.47
CA GLU A 243 17.77 7.07 8.73
C GLU A 243 17.18 8.48 8.57
N GLN A 244 17.41 9.13 7.42
CA GLN A 244 16.98 10.51 7.16
C GLN A 244 15.92 10.62 6.06
N GLY A 245 15.59 9.52 5.38
CA GLY A 245 14.65 9.51 4.26
C GLY A 245 14.80 8.25 3.41
N PHE A 246 15.08 8.39 2.11
CA PHE A 246 15.25 7.22 1.22
C PHE A 246 16.08 7.56 -0.02
N THR A 247 16.56 6.54 -0.73
CA THR A 247 17.16 6.66 -2.05
C THR A 247 16.33 5.97 -3.12
N VAL A 248 16.49 6.43 -4.36
CA VAL A 248 15.93 5.81 -5.56
C VAL A 248 17.07 5.67 -6.57
N ASP A 249 17.48 4.42 -6.78
CA ASP A 249 18.65 4.08 -7.59
C ASP A 249 18.25 3.14 -8.73
N GLY A 250 18.75 3.35 -9.95
CA GLY A 250 18.56 2.39 -11.04
C GLY A 250 18.49 3.00 -12.42
N LEU A 251 18.30 2.16 -13.44
CA LEU A 251 18.35 2.55 -14.84
C LEU A 251 17.03 3.11 -15.35
N TYR A 252 17.07 4.27 -16.01
CA TYR A 252 15.96 4.76 -16.82
C TYR A 252 15.83 3.94 -18.10
N TYR A 253 14.60 3.53 -18.41
CA TYR A 253 14.36 2.70 -19.59
C TYR A 253 14.43 3.50 -20.91
N ARG A 254 14.06 4.78 -20.90
CA ARG A 254 13.92 5.60 -22.13
C ARG A 254 15.12 6.49 -22.44
N GLU A 255 15.88 6.88 -21.43
CA GLU A 255 16.90 7.93 -21.55
C GLU A 255 18.34 7.39 -21.51
N SER A 256 18.51 6.06 -21.42
CA SER A 256 19.83 5.40 -21.28
C SER A 256 20.70 6.02 -20.16
N GLY A 257 20.05 6.53 -19.11
CA GLY A 257 20.68 7.17 -17.97
C GLY A 257 20.45 6.40 -16.67
N GLU A 258 21.20 6.75 -15.64
CA GLU A 258 21.05 6.24 -14.28
C GLU A 258 20.40 7.29 -13.40
N ARG A 259 19.50 6.85 -12.53
CA ARG A 259 18.89 7.64 -11.47
C ARG A 259 19.63 7.36 -10.17
N HIS A 260 20.03 8.43 -9.49
CA HIS A 260 20.61 8.40 -8.15
C HIS A 260 20.01 9.54 -7.33
N ASP A 261 18.78 9.34 -6.88
CA ASP A 261 18.10 10.34 -6.06
C ASP A 261 18.22 10.00 -4.59
N ARG A 262 18.50 11.00 -3.78
CA ARG A 262 18.36 10.93 -2.33
C ARG A 262 17.30 11.92 -1.88
N TYR A 263 16.42 11.48 -1.01
CA TYR A 263 15.35 12.28 -0.42
C TYR A 263 15.51 12.32 1.09
N PHE A 264 15.25 13.48 1.68
CA PHE A 264 15.24 13.70 3.13
C PHE A 264 13.83 14.03 3.60
N VAL A 265 13.47 13.51 4.77
CA VAL A 265 12.25 13.87 5.49
C VAL A 265 12.51 15.12 6.32
N ALA A 266 11.62 16.09 6.19
CA ALA A 266 11.53 17.25 7.07
C ALA A 266 10.09 17.42 7.58
N ASP A 267 9.86 18.36 8.49
CA ASP A 267 8.54 18.58 9.11
C ASP A 267 7.43 18.90 8.10
N ASP A 268 7.76 19.59 7.01
CA ASP A 268 6.82 20.08 6.02
C ASP A 268 6.80 19.27 4.71
N GLY A 269 7.73 18.33 4.51
CA GLY A 269 7.77 17.57 3.25
C GLY A 269 8.97 16.66 3.04
N LEU A 270 9.08 16.18 1.80
CA LEU A 270 10.22 15.43 1.29
C LEU A 270 11.04 16.29 0.34
N TYR A 271 12.33 16.39 0.59
CA TYR A 271 13.25 17.21 -0.19
C TYR A 271 14.26 16.33 -0.91
N ARG A 272 14.36 16.49 -2.24
CA ARG A 272 15.42 15.85 -3.01
C ARG A 272 16.75 16.56 -2.72
N GLN A 273 17.77 15.79 -2.35
CA GLN A 273 19.14 16.28 -2.29
C GLN A 273 19.56 16.72 -3.68
N ALA A 274 20.03 17.96 -3.83
CA ALA A 274 20.67 18.37 -5.07
C ALA A 274 21.86 17.44 -5.35
N PRO A 275 22.11 17.06 -6.62
CA PRO A 275 23.33 16.35 -6.94
C PRO A 275 24.49 17.14 -6.36
N ILE A 276 25.37 16.48 -5.60
CA ILE A 276 26.64 17.10 -5.22
C ILE A 276 27.31 17.35 -6.55
N CYS A 277 27.27 18.59 -7.03
CA CYS A 277 28.05 19.01 -8.18
C CYS A 277 29.47 18.68 -7.76
N ALA A 278 30.05 17.64 -8.38
CA ALA A 278 31.42 17.25 -8.12
C ALA A 278 32.21 18.55 -8.12
N GLU A 279 32.76 18.93 -6.96
CA GLU A 279 33.43 20.20 -6.78
C GLU A 279 34.34 20.34 -7.99
N PHE A 280 34.05 21.37 -8.80
CA PHE A 280 34.77 21.69 -9.99
C PHE A 280 36.21 21.79 -9.52
N THR A 281 37.00 20.73 -9.76
CA THR A 281 38.34 20.65 -9.23
C THR A 281 39.07 21.68 -10.04
N ALA A 282 39.20 22.90 -9.49
CA ALA A 282 39.76 24.01 -10.21
C ALA A 282 41.07 23.51 -10.81
N PRO A 283 41.30 23.67 -12.12
CA PRO A 283 42.53 23.19 -12.73
C PRO A 283 43.67 23.74 -11.90
N ARG A 284 44.49 22.83 -11.33
CA ARG A 284 45.62 23.22 -10.47
C ARG A 284 46.36 24.33 -11.21
N PRO A 285 46.47 25.55 -10.65
CA PRO A 285 47.17 26.63 -11.32
C PRO A 285 48.57 26.14 -11.63
N GLY A 286 48.92 26.27 -12.90
CA GLY A 286 50.02 25.57 -13.55
C GLY A 286 51.25 25.40 -12.67
N GLY A 287 51.69 24.14 -12.56
CA GLY A 287 53.08 23.86 -12.27
C GLY A 287 53.94 24.70 -13.21
N ARG A 288 54.76 25.58 -12.64
CA ARG A 288 55.76 26.34 -13.38
C ARG A 288 56.58 25.34 -14.17
N GLY A 289 56.51 25.44 -15.50
CA GLY A 289 57.41 24.76 -16.40
C GLY A 289 58.84 25.08 -15.96
N ASN A 290 59.61 24.03 -15.71
CA ASN A 290 61.03 24.11 -15.38
C ASN A 290 61.78 24.30 -16.72
N PRO A 291 62.47 25.43 -16.97
CA PRO A 291 63.27 25.59 -18.18
C PRO A 291 64.69 25.08 -17.90
N THR A 292 65.00 23.88 -18.37
CA THR A 292 66.38 23.36 -18.43
C THR A 292 66.43 22.40 -19.62
N ALA A 293 66.90 22.82 -20.80
CA ALA A 293 68.30 22.95 -21.23
C ALA A 293 68.99 21.60 -21.56
N ALA A 294 69.20 21.36 -22.85
CA ALA A 294 70.31 20.62 -23.49
C ALA A 294 70.11 20.81 -25.01
N PHE A 295 70.92 21.52 -25.80
CA PHE A 295 72.34 21.30 -26.11
C PHE A 295 72.69 19.82 -26.31
N ARG A 296 72.42 19.30 -27.51
CA ARG A 296 73.42 18.89 -28.51
C ARG A 296 72.73 18.53 -29.84
#